data_AF-A0A962LZ81-F1
#
_entry.id   AF-A0A962LZ81-F1
#
_cell.length_a   1.000
_cell.length_b   1.000
_cell.length_c   1.000
_cell.angle_alpha   90.00
_cell.angle_beta   90.00
_cell.angle_gamma   90.00
#
_symmetry.space_group_name_H-M   'P 1'
#
loop_
_entity.id
_entity.type
_entity.pdbx_description
1 polymer ?
#
loop_
_entity_poly.entity_id
_entity_poly.type
_entity_poly.pdbx_seq_one_letter_code
_entity_poly.pdbx_strand_id
1 'polypeptide(L)'
;VTVGSTQITFDVLDRQRDWVLQLHQQLGCELTAVSVLPLRAIYGNREQLLRFADRLEKLGRYYRERGLQLCYHHHDFEFRHYGDDVGLDLLLANTSAEHVGLELDTYWTARGGRSPQQMIADLKGRVKIVHLRDMRLQRKLF
;
A
#
# COMPACT_ATOMS: atom_id res chain seq x y z
N VAL A 1 -13.55 -0.96 -22.16
CA VAL A 1 -13.04 -0.16 -21.02
C VAL A 1 -11.81 -0.88 -20.50
N THR A 2 -10.73 -0.16 -20.22
CA THR A 2 -9.52 -0.74 -19.63
C THR A 2 -9.51 -0.41 -18.14
N VAL A 3 -9.28 -1.41 -17.29
CA VAL A 3 -9.11 -1.21 -15.84
C VAL A 3 -7.62 -1.27 -15.53
N GLY A 4 -7.07 -0.16 -15.03
CA GLY A 4 -5.62 -0.04 -14.73
C GLY A 4 -5.22 -0.64 -13.39
N SER A 5 -6.10 -0.57 -12.40
CA SER A 5 -5.94 -1.20 -11.08
C SER A 5 -7.30 -1.34 -10.39
N THR A 6 -7.37 -2.19 -9.37
CA THR A 6 -8.47 -2.23 -8.40
C THR A 6 -7.96 -1.88 -7.01
N GLN A 7 -8.83 -1.40 -6.13
CA GLN A 7 -8.52 -1.26 -4.72
C GLN A 7 -9.51 -2.11 -3.91
N ILE A 8 -9.01 -3.15 -3.24
CA ILE A 8 -9.82 -4.18 -2.58
C ILE A 8 -9.37 -4.30 -1.12
N THR A 9 -10.33 -4.51 -0.21
CA THR A 9 -10.02 -4.67 1.21
C THR A 9 -9.21 -5.95 1.47
N PHE A 10 -8.39 -5.91 2.52
CA PHE A 10 -7.54 -7.05 2.88
C PHE A 10 -8.35 -8.34 3.09
N ASP A 11 -9.51 -8.27 3.76
CA ASP A 11 -10.31 -9.47 4.04
C ASP A 11 -10.85 -10.14 2.77
N VAL A 12 -11.20 -9.36 1.73
CA VAL A 12 -11.65 -9.92 0.44
C VAL A 12 -10.47 -10.55 -0.28
N LEU A 13 -9.32 -9.86 -0.34
CA LEU A 13 -8.10 -10.40 -0.93
C LEU A 13 -7.65 -11.70 -0.22
N ASP A 14 -7.74 -11.76 1.10
CA ASP A 14 -7.26 -12.91 1.87
C ASP A 14 -8.23 -14.11 1.80
N ARG A 15 -9.55 -13.86 1.83
CA ARG A 15 -10.57 -14.92 1.99
C ARG A 15 -11.27 -15.32 0.69
N GLN A 16 -11.27 -14.45 -0.32
CA GLN A 16 -11.97 -14.67 -1.59
C GLN A 16 -11.00 -14.69 -2.78
N ARG A 17 -9.85 -15.35 -2.60
CA ARG A 17 -8.72 -15.33 -3.54
C ARG A 17 -9.11 -15.74 -4.95
N ASP A 18 -9.85 -16.84 -5.10
CA ASP A 18 -10.27 -17.35 -6.41
C ASP A 18 -11.20 -16.36 -7.13
N TRP A 19 -12.12 -15.75 -6.39
CA TRP A 19 -13.00 -14.72 -6.93
C TRP A 19 -12.21 -13.48 -7.38
N VAL A 20 -11.22 -13.04 -6.59
CA VAL A 20 -10.35 -11.92 -6.98
C VAL A 20 -9.57 -12.24 -8.26
N LEU A 21 -8.99 -13.44 -8.36
CA LEU A 21 -8.26 -13.85 -9.55
C LEU A 21 -9.17 -13.90 -10.79
N GLN A 22 -10.37 -14.45 -10.63
CA GLN A 22 -11.37 -14.49 -11.71
C GLN A 22 -11.81 -13.09 -12.14
N LEU A 23 -12.06 -12.19 -11.18
CA LEU A 23 -12.37 -10.79 -11.45
C LEU A 23 -11.24 -10.14 -12.26
N HIS A 24 -9.99 -10.27 -11.82
CA HIS A 24 -8.85 -9.66 -12.49
C HIS A 24 -8.60 -10.24 -13.89
N GLN A 25 -8.83 -11.54 -14.08
CA GLN A 25 -8.80 -12.18 -15.40
C GLN A 25 -9.88 -11.61 -16.34
N GLN A 26 -11.12 -11.44 -15.84
CA GLN A 26 -12.22 -10.87 -16.63
C GLN A 26 -11.99 -9.39 -16.97
N LEU A 27 -11.37 -8.64 -16.06
CA LEU A 27 -11.04 -7.23 -16.27
C LEU A 27 -9.79 -7.00 -17.12
N GLY A 28 -8.95 -8.04 -17.32
CA GLY A 28 -7.62 -7.89 -17.91
C GLY A 28 -6.72 -6.95 -17.10
N CYS A 29 -6.84 -6.99 -15.77
CA CYS A 29 -6.16 -6.07 -14.86
C CYS A 29 -5.12 -6.81 -14.02
N GLU A 30 -3.85 -6.41 -14.09
CA GLU A 30 -2.74 -7.11 -13.42
C GLU A 30 -2.29 -6.43 -12.11
N LEU A 31 -2.94 -5.34 -11.73
CA LEU A 31 -2.62 -4.58 -10.51
C LEU A 31 -3.81 -4.54 -9.57
N THR A 32 -3.60 -4.87 -8.30
CA THR A 32 -4.56 -4.60 -7.23
C THR A 32 -3.85 -3.94 -6.06
N ALA A 33 -4.53 -3.03 -5.39
CA ALA A 33 -4.03 -2.36 -4.21
C ALA A 33 -4.87 -2.69 -2.98
N VAL A 34 -4.21 -2.81 -1.85
CA VAL A 34 -4.85 -3.01 -0.56
C VAL A 34 -4.68 -1.79 0.32
N SER A 35 -5.79 -1.40 0.91
CA SER A 35 -5.91 -0.46 2.01
C SER A 35 -7.14 -0.88 2.82
N VAL A 36 -7.28 -0.49 4.08
CA VAL A 36 -6.35 0.25 4.95
C VAL A 36 -5.67 -0.73 5.92
N LEU A 37 -4.65 -0.31 6.67
CA LEU A 37 -4.16 -1.10 7.80
C LEU A 37 -5.34 -1.60 8.66
N PRO A 38 -5.32 -2.85 9.15
CA PRO A 38 -6.33 -3.29 10.12
C PRO A 38 -6.27 -2.41 11.37
N LEU A 39 -7.41 -2.15 12.02
CA LEU A 39 -7.49 -1.29 13.21
C LEU A 39 -6.47 -1.66 14.30
N ARG A 40 -6.19 -2.96 14.44
CA ARG A 40 -5.19 -3.48 15.39
C ARG A 40 -3.76 -3.04 15.06
N ALA A 41 -3.43 -2.78 13.80
CA ALA A 41 -2.14 -2.22 13.39
C ALA A 41 -2.15 -0.69 13.52
N ILE A 42 -3.24 -0.02 13.15
CA ILE A 42 -3.40 1.46 13.28
C ILE A 42 -3.24 1.90 14.74
N TYR A 43 -3.99 1.27 15.65
CA TYR A 43 -4.03 1.64 17.07
C TYR A 43 -3.14 0.77 17.96
N GLY A 44 -2.46 -0.22 17.38
CA GLY A 44 -1.60 -1.13 18.13
C GLY A 44 -0.16 -0.66 18.22
N ASN A 45 0.72 -1.64 18.35
CA ASN A 45 2.16 -1.47 18.53
C ASN A 45 2.94 -2.04 17.32
N ARG A 46 4.27 -1.94 17.39
CA ARG A 46 5.20 -2.44 16.37
C ARG A 46 4.92 -3.90 15.99
N GLU A 47 4.61 -4.74 16.97
CA GLU A 47 4.35 -6.16 16.75
C GLU A 47 3.06 -6.41 15.94
N GLN A 48 1.99 -5.63 16.17
CA GLN A 48 0.77 -5.71 15.36
C GLN A 48 1.01 -5.28 13.91
N LEU A 49 1.85 -4.26 13.69
CA LEU A 49 2.26 -3.83 12.36
C LEU A 49 3.07 -4.93 11.65
N LEU A 50 4.05 -5.53 12.33
CA LEU A 50 4.88 -6.60 11.76
C LEU A 50 4.07 -7.87 11.47
N ARG A 51 3.07 -8.21 12.29
CA ARG A 51 2.11 -9.27 11.97
C ARG A 51 1.34 -8.98 10.69
N PHE A 52 0.94 -7.74 10.47
CA PHE A 52 0.28 -7.36 9.23
C PHE A 52 1.25 -7.44 8.04
N ALA A 53 2.50 -6.98 8.20
CA ALA A 53 3.52 -7.08 7.17
C ALA A 53 3.77 -8.53 6.71
N ASP A 54 3.90 -9.48 7.64
CA ASP A 54 4.05 -10.91 7.33
C ASP A 54 2.84 -11.47 6.57
N ARG A 55 1.62 -11.11 6.97
CA ARG A 55 0.40 -11.52 6.25
C ARG A 55 0.35 -10.91 4.85
N LEU A 56 0.74 -9.64 4.72
CA LEU A 56 0.76 -8.92 3.46
C LEU A 56 1.80 -9.51 2.48
N GLU A 57 2.99 -9.83 2.98
CA GLU A 57 4.06 -10.51 2.23
C GLU A 57 3.59 -11.87 1.69
N LYS A 58 2.97 -12.70 2.54
CA LYS A 58 2.43 -14.01 2.14
C LYS A 58 1.34 -13.87 1.09
N LEU A 59 0.45 -12.89 1.25
CA LEU A 59 -0.62 -12.63 0.30
C LEU A 59 -0.08 -12.10 -1.04
N GLY A 60 0.88 -11.17 -0.99
CA GLY A 60 1.55 -10.64 -2.17
C GLY A 60 2.25 -11.74 -2.97
N ARG A 61 2.96 -12.65 -2.31
CA ARG A 61 3.59 -13.81 -2.95
C ARG A 61 2.56 -14.72 -3.63
N TYR A 62 1.48 -15.05 -2.93
CA TYR A 62 0.39 -15.87 -3.48
C TYR A 62 -0.17 -15.29 -4.80
N TYR A 63 -0.41 -13.98 -4.83
CA TYR A 63 -0.90 -13.30 -6.03
C TYR A 63 0.16 -13.16 -7.11
N ARG A 64 1.41 -12.86 -6.74
CA ARG A 64 2.52 -12.67 -7.66
C ARG A 64 2.80 -13.92 -8.50
N GLU A 65 2.75 -15.10 -7.88
CA GLU A 65 2.86 -16.41 -8.54
C GLU A 65 1.76 -16.66 -9.59
N ARG A 66 0.64 -15.94 -9.49
CA ARG A 66 -0.54 -16.08 -10.35
C ARG A 66 -0.71 -14.89 -11.30
N GLY A 67 0.32 -14.06 -11.45
CA GLY A 67 0.33 -12.94 -12.38
C GLY A 67 -0.40 -11.68 -11.90
N LEU A 68 -0.83 -11.61 -10.63
CA LEU A 68 -1.44 -10.41 -10.05
C LEU A 68 -0.45 -9.72 -9.10
N GLN A 69 -0.14 -8.45 -9.35
CA GLN A 69 0.70 -7.65 -8.46
C GLN A 69 -0.15 -6.99 -7.37
N LEU A 70 0.08 -7.40 -6.13
CA LEU A 70 -0.45 -6.70 -4.96
C LEU A 70 0.40 -5.46 -4.67
N CYS A 71 -0.26 -4.33 -4.42
CA CYS A 71 0.34 -3.09 -3.97
C CYS A 71 -0.25 -2.66 -2.62
N TYR A 72 0.54 -2.06 -1.75
CA TYR A 72 0.03 -1.42 -0.55
C TYR A 72 -0.24 0.06 -0.82
N HIS A 73 -1.43 0.54 -0.46
CA HIS A 73 -1.79 1.97 -0.53
C HIS A 73 -1.78 2.56 0.89
N HIS A 74 -0.81 3.45 1.14
CA HIS A 74 -0.57 4.06 2.44
C HIS A 74 -1.32 5.39 2.63
N HIS A 75 -1.46 5.83 3.89
CA HIS A 75 -2.03 7.10 4.31
C HIS A 75 -1.00 7.90 5.14
N ASP A 76 -1.44 8.94 5.87
CA ASP A 76 -0.58 9.72 6.75
C ASP A 76 -0.21 8.99 8.05
N PHE A 77 -1.13 8.23 8.63
CA PHE A 77 -0.88 7.57 9.92
C PHE A 77 0.19 6.47 9.85
N GLU A 78 0.51 5.90 8.68
CA GLU A 78 1.65 5.00 8.51
C GLU A 78 3.00 5.71 8.71
N PHE A 79 3.06 7.05 8.65
CA PHE A 79 4.26 7.82 9.00
C PHE A 79 4.45 8.00 10.52
N ARG A 80 3.55 7.44 11.35
CA ARG A 80 3.74 7.40 12.80
C ARG A 80 5.01 6.63 13.19
N HIS A 81 5.67 7.10 14.23
CA HIS A 81 6.82 6.45 14.84
C HIS A 81 6.45 5.28 15.76
N TYR A 82 7.25 4.22 15.71
CA TYR A 82 7.27 3.06 16.60
C TYR A 82 8.66 2.95 17.25
N GLY A 83 8.94 3.83 18.21
CA GLY A 83 10.31 4.06 18.68
C GLY A 83 11.06 4.93 17.66
N ASP A 84 12.24 4.49 17.24
CA ASP A 84 13.05 5.20 16.23
C ASP A 84 12.61 4.88 14.79
N ASP A 85 11.79 3.84 14.60
CA ASP A 85 11.33 3.39 13.29
C ASP A 85 10.04 4.12 12.85
N VAL A 86 9.88 4.36 11.55
CA VAL A 86 8.62 4.83 10.95
C VAL A 86 7.78 3.65 10.47
N GLY A 87 6.47 3.67 10.70
CA GLY A 87 5.56 2.56 10.38
C GLY A 87 5.59 2.10 8.92
N LEU A 88 5.57 3.03 7.96
CA LEU A 88 5.65 2.71 6.55
C LEU A 88 7.00 2.06 6.20
N ASP A 89 8.10 2.58 6.74
CA ASP A 89 9.44 2.03 6.50
C ASP A 89 9.55 0.61 7.06
N LEU A 90 8.96 0.34 8.23
CA LEU A 90 8.86 -1.02 8.79
C LEU A 90 8.09 -1.96 7.87
N LEU A 91 6.94 -1.53 7.36
CA LEU A 91 6.14 -2.35 6.44
C LEU A 91 6.92 -2.68 5.17
N LEU A 92 7.60 -1.69 4.59
CA LEU A 92 8.39 -1.84 3.36
C LEU A 92 9.65 -2.68 3.57
N ALA A 93 10.30 -2.57 4.74
CA ALA A 93 11.47 -3.38 5.09
C ALA A 93 11.11 -4.86 5.37
N ASN A 94 9.87 -5.15 5.74
CA ASN A 94 9.39 -6.49 6.06
C ASN A 94 8.53 -7.13 4.95
N THR A 95 8.54 -6.56 3.75
CA THR A 95 7.88 -7.10 2.55
C THR A 95 8.83 -7.01 1.35
N SER A 96 8.81 -7.99 0.45
CA SER A 96 9.61 -7.91 -0.79
C SER A 96 8.98 -6.95 -1.80
N ALA A 97 9.80 -6.19 -2.53
CA ALA A 97 9.32 -5.30 -3.60
C ALA A 97 8.74 -6.08 -4.80
N GLU A 98 9.09 -7.37 -4.91
CA GLU A 98 8.54 -8.27 -5.91
C GLU A 98 7.11 -8.71 -5.56
N HIS A 99 6.87 -9.02 -4.28
CA HIS A 99 5.58 -9.53 -3.81
C HIS A 99 4.60 -8.40 -3.49
N VAL A 100 5.09 -7.30 -2.92
CA VAL A 100 4.29 -6.17 -2.45
C VAL A 100 4.86 -4.88 -3.03
N GLY A 101 4.20 -4.40 -4.08
CA GLY A 101 4.41 -3.08 -4.64
C GLY A 101 3.87 -1.98 -3.73
N LEU A 102 4.10 -0.73 -4.11
CA LEU A 102 3.53 0.44 -3.46
C LEU A 102 2.62 1.19 -4.43
N GLU A 103 1.41 1.47 -3.97
CA GLU A 103 0.59 2.56 -4.50
C GLU A 103 0.90 3.81 -3.66
N LEU A 104 1.73 4.68 -4.21
CA LEU A 104 2.17 5.89 -3.52
C LEU A 104 1.11 6.96 -3.67
N ASP A 105 0.59 7.45 -2.54
CA ASP A 105 -0.35 8.57 -2.53
C ASP A 105 0.41 9.88 -2.30
N THR A 106 0.32 10.77 -3.29
CA THR A 106 1.01 12.05 -3.31
C THR A 106 0.53 13.00 -2.21
N TYR A 107 -0.77 13.00 -1.90
CA TYR A 107 -1.36 13.80 -0.83
C TYR A 107 -0.90 13.30 0.54
N TRP A 108 -1.04 12.00 0.79
CA TRP A 108 -0.69 11.42 2.09
C TRP A 108 0.80 11.48 2.38
N THR A 109 1.63 11.29 1.34
CA THR A 109 3.10 11.45 1.45
C THR A 109 3.45 12.88 1.87
N ALA A 110 2.91 13.90 1.19
CA ALA A 110 3.14 15.29 1.52
C ALA A 110 2.62 15.65 2.92
N ARG A 111 1.42 15.18 3.27
CA ARG A 111 0.82 15.38 4.60
C ARG A 111 1.62 14.72 5.72
N GLY A 112 2.25 13.58 5.45
CA GLY A 112 3.19 12.91 6.35
C GLY A 112 4.57 13.55 6.46
N GLY A 113 4.79 14.71 5.80
CA GLY A 113 6.05 15.44 5.86
C GLY A 113 7.15 14.90 4.95
N ARG A 114 6.83 14.01 4.00
CA ARG A 114 7.78 13.46 3.03
C ARG A 114 7.55 14.05 1.63
N SER A 115 8.60 14.09 0.82
CA SER A 115 8.49 14.51 -0.58
C SER A 115 8.01 13.33 -1.45
N PRO A 116 6.86 13.45 -2.14
CA PRO A 116 6.40 12.41 -3.06
C PRO A 116 7.43 12.11 -4.16
N GLN A 117 8.06 13.15 -4.72
CA GLN A 117 9.06 12.99 -5.76
C GLN A 117 10.28 12.19 -5.28
N GLN A 118 10.81 12.53 -4.10
CA GLN A 118 11.96 11.81 -3.53
C GLN A 118 11.60 10.37 -3.23
N MET A 119 10.43 10.13 -2.62
CA MET A 119 10.01 8.78 -2.28
C MET A 119 9.75 7.90 -3.51
N ILE A 120 9.24 8.46 -4.62
CA ILE A 120 9.15 7.76 -5.91
C ILE A 120 10.55 7.38 -6.44
N ALA A 121 11.53 8.26 -6.31
CA ALA A 121 12.90 8.01 -6.75
C ALA A 121 13.59 6.94 -5.88
N ASP A 122 13.48 7.05 -4.56
CA ASP A 122 14.11 6.15 -3.60
C ASP A 122 13.50 4.73 -3.64
N LEU A 123 12.19 4.64 -3.89
CA LEU A 123 11.46 3.37 -3.99
C LEU A 123 11.25 2.93 -5.44
N LYS A 124 12.15 3.34 -6.35
CA LYS A 124 12.13 2.92 -7.76
C LYS A 124 12.08 1.41 -7.86
N GLY A 125 11.16 0.91 -8.68
CA GLY A 125 10.92 -0.53 -8.84
C GLY A 125 9.91 -1.12 -7.86
N ARG A 126 9.68 -0.49 -6.70
CA ARG A 126 8.59 -0.86 -5.78
C ARG A 126 7.31 -0.07 -6.05
N VAL A 127 7.40 1.23 -6.36
CA VAL A 127 6.22 2.02 -6.74
C VAL A 127 5.67 1.52 -8.08
N LYS A 128 4.43 1.02 -8.07
CA LYS A 128 3.74 0.49 -9.27
C LYS A 128 2.58 1.39 -9.69
N ILE A 129 1.97 2.06 -8.72
CA ILE A 129 0.81 2.94 -8.91
C ILE A 129 1.10 4.26 -8.20
N VAL A 130 0.68 5.37 -8.79
CA VAL A 130 0.67 6.68 -8.14
C VAL A 130 -0.78 7.12 -7.97
N HIS A 131 -1.23 7.21 -6.73
CA HIS A 131 -2.49 7.85 -6.42
C HIS A 131 -2.25 9.36 -6.38
N LEU A 132 -2.55 10.00 -7.51
CA LEU A 132 -2.35 11.43 -7.71
C LEU A 132 -3.51 12.19 -7.06
N ARG A 133 -3.25 12.80 -5.91
CA ARG A 133 -4.22 13.53 -5.11
C ARG A 133 -3.60 14.83 -4.66
N ASP A 134 -4.33 15.92 -4.84
CA ASP A 134 -3.87 17.25 -4.48
C ASP A 134 -4.47 17.71 -3.14
N MET A 135 -3.84 18.71 -2.52
CA MET A 135 -4.37 19.45 -1.38
C MET A 135 -4.42 20.93 -1.66
N ARG A 136 -5.54 21.56 -1.29
CA ARG A 136 -5.59 23.01 -1.22
C ARG A 136 -4.85 23.48 0.03
N LEU A 137 -3.68 24.06 -0.15
CA LEU A 137 -3.00 24.80 0.92
C LEU A 137 -3.80 26.05 1.26
N GLN A 138 -4.53 26.02 2.38
CA GLN A 138 -5.20 27.20 2.89
C GLN A 138 -4.20 28.01 3.71
N ARG A 139 -3.59 29.04 3.11
CA ARG A 139 -2.81 30.02 3.86
C ARG A 139 -3.77 30.74 4.81
N LYS A 140 -3.58 30.59 6.12
CA LYS A 140 -4.17 31.52 7.07
C LYS A 140 -3.49 32.87 6.88
N LEU A 141 -4.24 33.84 6.35
CA LEU A 141 -3.87 35.24 6.43
C LEU A 141 -4.19 35.67 7.86
N PHE A 142 -3.13 35.75 8.67
CA PHE A 142 -3.13 36.11 10.10
C PHE A 142 -3.74 35.04 11.03
#